data_AF-A0A1Q3DHW6-F1
#
_entry.id   AF-A0A1Q3DHW6-F1
#
_cell.length_a   1.000
_cell.length_b   1.000
_cell.length_c   1.000
_cell.angle_alpha   90.00
_cell.angle_beta   90.00
_cell.angle_gamma   90.00
#
_symmetry.space_group_name_H-M   'P 1'
#
loop_
_entity.id
_entity.type
_entity.pdbx_description
1 polymer ?
#
loop_
_entity_poly.entity_id
_entity_poly.type
_entity_poly.pdbx_seq_one_letter_code
_entity_poly.pdbx_strand_id
1 'polypeptide(L)'
;RKWGQIGRFSIHVAGNGVFLVKCENRQSRDWVLENGPWDVWGYHLAVRPWSQGMSLALGECKSMPVWVKLKGVPIQFWNKVGLSYIASVLGKPIQMDATTMSRYALLYARVCVDMKATSDFPESITLELEDG
;
A
#
# COMPACT_ATOMS: atom_id res chain seq x y z
N ARG A 1 -5.89 -2.12 19.35
CA ARG A 1 -5.13 -0.96 18.80
C ARG A 1 -3.79 -1.48 18.29
N LYS A 2 -3.61 -1.68 16.97
CA LYS A 2 -2.40 -2.34 16.40
C LYS A 2 -1.11 -1.56 16.70
N TRP A 3 -1.11 -0.24 16.50
CA TRP A 3 0.10 0.57 16.73
C TRP A 3 0.49 0.61 18.21
N GLY A 4 -0.46 0.78 19.11
CA GLY A 4 -0.20 0.86 20.56
C GLY A 4 0.44 -0.38 21.19
N GLN A 5 0.51 -1.52 20.47
CA GLN A 5 1.26 -2.71 20.92
C GLN A 5 2.77 -2.61 20.64
N ILE A 6 3.17 -1.73 19.72
CA ILE A 6 4.55 -1.59 19.23
C ILE A 6 5.28 -0.42 19.89
N GLY A 7 4.53 0.53 20.44
CA GLY A 7 5.09 1.67 21.16
C GLY A 7 4.03 2.67 21.57
N ARG A 8 4.49 3.74 22.22
CA ARG A 8 3.68 4.93 22.48
C ARG A 8 3.83 5.91 21.32
N PHE A 9 2.71 6.56 21.01
CA PHE A 9 2.60 7.52 19.92
C PHE A 9 1.79 8.71 20.38
N SER A 10 2.12 9.90 19.89
CA SER A 10 1.20 11.05 19.91
C SER A 10 0.75 11.37 18.48
N ILE A 11 -0.53 11.68 18.36
CA ILE A 11 -1.15 12.05 17.08
C ILE A 11 -1.57 13.50 17.18
N HIS A 12 -1.07 14.32 16.26
CA HIS A 12 -1.38 15.73 16.16
C HIS A 12 -2.19 15.97 14.88
N VAL A 13 -3.34 16.61 15.00
CA VAL A 13 -4.20 16.92 13.85
C VAL A 13 -3.66 18.17 13.16
N ALA A 14 -3.28 18.04 11.89
CA ALA A 14 -2.81 19.17 11.08
C ALA A 14 -3.95 19.84 10.28
N GLY A 15 -5.12 19.19 10.21
CA GLY A 15 -6.32 19.64 9.48
C GLY A 15 -6.57 18.85 8.19
N ASN A 16 -7.78 18.94 7.63
CA ASN A 16 -8.16 18.34 6.34
C ASN A 16 -7.77 16.86 6.18
N GLY A 17 -7.94 16.04 7.21
CA GLY A 17 -7.59 14.61 7.17
C GLY A 17 -6.09 14.31 7.23
N VAL A 18 -5.24 15.30 7.50
CA VAL A 18 -3.79 15.14 7.69
C VAL A 18 -3.46 15.06 9.18
N PHE A 19 -2.62 14.08 9.51
CA PHE A 19 -2.17 13.80 10.87
C PHE A 19 -0.65 13.70 10.92
N LEU A 20 -0.06 14.28 11.95
CA LEU A 20 1.34 14.06 12.31
C LEU A 20 1.41 13.05 13.44
N VAL A 21 2.09 11.93 13.18
CA VAL A 21 2.28 10.85 14.14
C VAL A 21 3.71 10.90 14.64
N LYS A 22 3.89 11.26 15.92
CA LYS A 22 5.19 11.21 16.58
C LYS A 22 5.34 9.86 17.28
N CYS A 23 6.36 9.12 16.86
CA CYS A 23 6.75 7.86 17.47
C CYS A 23 7.81 8.12 18.55
N GLU A 24 7.71 7.48 19.73
CA GLU A 24 8.72 7.64 20.79
C GLU A 24 10.10 7.07 20.39
N ASN A 25 10.13 6.08 19.51
CA ASN A 25 11.36 5.46 19.05
C ASN A 25 11.32 5.15 17.54
N ARG A 26 12.51 4.95 16.97
CA ARG A 26 12.68 4.66 15.54
C ARG A 26 12.06 3.32 15.14
N GLN A 27 12.17 2.31 16.01
CA GLN A 27 11.67 0.96 15.72
C GLN A 27 10.15 0.94 15.49
N SER A 28 9.39 1.65 16.32
CA SER A 28 7.94 1.75 16.19
C SER A 28 7.52 2.51 14.94
N ARG A 29 8.25 3.56 14.56
CA ARG A 29 8.08 4.26 13.28
C ARG A 29 8.30 3.31 12.10
N ASP A 30 9.44 2.62 12.08
CA ASP A 30 9.84 1.76 10.96
C ASP A 30 8.85 0.60 10.82
N TRP A 31 8.44 -0.01 11.94
CA TRP A 31 7.41 -1.04 11.94
C TRP A 31 6.07 -0.55 11.38
N VAL A 32 5.61 0.66 11.75
CA VAL A 32 4.37 1.23 11.20
C VAL A 32 4.49 1.47 9.70
N LEU A 33 5.65 1.91 9.20
CA LEU A 33 5.87 2.12 7.77
C LEU A 33 5.89 0.80 6.99
N GLU A 34 6.45 -0.26 7.58
CA GLU A 34 6.65 -1.55 6.92
C GLU A 34 5.43 -2.48 6.97
N ASN A 35 4.59 -2.36 8.00
CA ASN A 35 3.48 -3.30 8.27
C ASN A 35 2.10 -2.77 7.84
N GLY A 36 2.06 -1.77 6.96
CA GLY A 36 0.84 -1.34 6.29
C GLY A 36 0.23 -2.43 5.38
N PRO A 37 -0.97 -2.19 4.79
CA PRO A 37 -1.72 -0.94 4.77
C PRO A 37 -2.47 -0.68 6.07
N TRP A 38 -2.90 0.57 6.28
CA TRP A 38 -3.58 0.98 7.50
C TRP A 38 -5.00 1.43 7.21
N ASP A 39 -5.96 0.72 7.82
CA ASP A 39 -7.38 1.02 7.73
C ASP A 39 -7.89 1.48 9.09
N VAL A 40 -8.52 2.66 9.12
CA VAL A 40 -9.15 3.20 10.32
C VAL A 40 -10.58 3.59 9.98
N TRP A 41 -11.55 2.88 10.56
CA TRP A 41 -12.98 3.14 10.38
C TRP A 41 -13.43 3.22 8.92
N GLY A 42 -12.88 2.35 8.06
CA GLY A 42 -13.20 2.32 6.63
C GLY A 42 -12.41 3.31 5.77
N TYR A 43 -11.52 4.11 6.35
CA TYR A 43 -10.61 4.99 5.62
C TYR A 43 -9.22 4.38 5.51
N HIS A 44 -8.68 4.35 4.28
CA HIS A 44 -7.30 3.99 4.00
C HIS A 44 -6.37 5.15 4.38
N LEU A 45 -5.38 4.89 5.23
CA LEU A 45 -4.37 5.88 5.61
C LEU A 45 -3.12 5.72 4.74
N ALA A 46 -2.76 6.79 4.03
CA ALA A 46 -1.44 6.94 3.45
C ALA A 46 -0.45 7.37 4.55
N VAL A 47 0.52 6.52 4.87
CA VAL A 47 1.55 6.82 5.87
C VAL A 47 2.89 6.99 5.17
N ARG A 48 3.56 8.11 5.42
CA ARG A 48 4.88 8.45 4.84
C ARG A 48 5.81 9.07 5.89
N PRO A 49 7.13 8.85 5.81
CA PRO A 49 8.08 9.55 6.67
C PRO A 49 7.94 11.06 6.50
N TRP A 50 7.93 11.78 7.62
CA TRP A 50 7.91 13.24 7.59
C TRP A 50 9.32 13.80 7.35
N SER A 51 9.42 14.87 6.57
CA SER A 51 10.64 15.66 6.38
C SER A 51 10.34 17.16 6.50
N GLN A 52 11.36 17.95 6.84
CA GLN A 52 11.25 19.40 6.88
C GLN A 52 10.89 19.96 5.49
N GLY A 53 9.95 20.90 5.43
CA GLY A 53 9.46 21.49 4.17
C GLY A 53 8.32 20.72 3.50
N MET A 54 7.91 19.58 4.06
CA MET A 54 6.78 18.81 3.59
C MET A 54 5.46 19.51 3.88
N SER A 55 4.64 19.72 2.85
CA SER A 55 3.30 20.28 3.00
C SER A 55 2.41 19.37 3.84
N LEU A 56 1.66 20.01 4.74
CA LEU A 56 0.63 19.36 5.56
C LEU A 56 -0.76 19.45 4.90
N ALA A 57 -0.82 19.80 3.61
CA ALA A 57 -2.06 19.81 2.85
C ALA A 57 -2.31 18.46 2.16
N LEU A 58 -3.52 17.92 2.32
CA LEU A 58 -3.92 16.66 1.68
C LEU A 58 -3.84 16.74 0.15
N GLY A 59 -4.16 17.90 -0.44
CA GLY A 59 -4.21 18.12 -1.89
C GLY A 59 -2.86 18.01 -2.61
N GLU A 60 -1.74 18.01 -1.89
CA GLU A 60 -0.42 17.78 -2.48
C GLU A 60 -0.02 16.30 -2.51
N CYS A 61 -0.79 15.41 -1.89
CA CYS A 61 -0.58 13.97 -1.99
C CYS A 61 -1.05 13.47 -3.36
N LYS A 62 -0.16 13.47 -4.34
CA LYS A 62 -0.49 13.06 -5.73
C LYS A 62 -0.64 11.54 -5.89
N SER A 63 0.07 10.77 -5.08
CA SER A 63 0.03 9.30 -5.08
C SER A 63 0.22 8.73 -3.69
N MET A 64 -0.12 7.46 -3.51
CA MET A 64 0.08 6.72 -2.28
C MET A 64 0.34 5.22 -2.54
N PRO A 65 1.17 4.56 -1.71
CA PRO A 65 1.35 3.12 -1.78
C PRO A 65 0.10 2.39 -1.24
N VAL A 66 -0.51 1.55 -2.07
CA VAL A 66 -1.68 0.73 -1.72
C VAL A 66 -1.35 -0.74 -1.90
N TRP A 67 -1.64 -1.57 -0.89
CA TRP A 67 -1.54 -3.02 -1.00
C TRP A 67 -2.80 -3.60 -1.62
N VAL A 68 -2.69 -4.08 -2.85
CA VAL A 68 -3.80 -4.70 -3.59
C VAL A 68 -3.73 -6.23 -3.47
N LYS A 69 -4.91 -6.87 -3.43
CA LYS A 69 -5.06 -8.33 -3.46
C LYS A 69 -5.58 -8.74 -4.83
N LEU A 70 -4.72 -9.34 -5.65
CA LEU A 70 -5.08 -9.90 -6.94
C LEU A 70 -5.55 -11.35 -6.75
N LYS A 71 -6.82 -11.62 -7.05
CA LYS A 71 -7.42 -12.97 -7.00
C LYS A 71 -7.59 -13.52 -8.41
N GLY A 72 -7.62 -14.85 -8.54
CA GLY A 72 -7.84 -15.49 -9.84
C GLY A 72 -6.69 -15.27 -10.84
N VAL A 73 -5.48 -14.96 -10.34
CA VAL A 73 -4.31 -14.73 -11.19
C VAL A 73 -3.93 -16.04 -11.90
N PRO A 74 -3.85 -16.07 -13.23
CA PRO A 74 -3.42 -17.26 -13.95
C PRO A 74 -1.98 -17.65 -13.56
N ILE A 75 -1.72 -18.96 -13.46
CA ILE A 75 -0.48 -19.50 -12.90
C ILE A 75 0.78 -19.03 -13.66
N GLN A 76 0.67 -18.76 -14.96
CA GLN A 76 1.76 -18.25 -15.77
C GLN A 76 2.24 -16.86 -15.35
N PHE A 77 1.35 -16.04 -14.75
CA PHE A 77 1.70 -14.72 -14.23
C PHE A 77 2.20 -14.74 -12.78
N TRP A 78 2.23 -15.90 -12.12
CA TRP A 78 2.66 -16.07 -10.72
C TRP A 78 4.18 -16.02 -10.55
N ASN A 79 4.76 -14.93 -11.04
CA ASN A 79 6.15 -14.55 -10.91
C ASN A 79 6.25 -13.03 -10.80
N LYS A 80 7.43 -12.51 -10.44
CA LYS A 80 7.61 -11.06 -10.21
C LYS A 80 7.23 -10.22 -11.44
N VAL A 81 7.54 -10.68 -12.64
CA VAL A 81 7.26 -9.94 -13.89
C VAL A 81 5.76 -9.93 -14.16
N GLY A 82 5.10 -11.10 -14.13
CA GLY A 82 3.68 -11.22 -14.41
C GLY A 82 2.79 -10.49 -13.40
N LEU A 83 3.07 -10.62 -12.11
CA LEU A 83 2.32 -9.89 -11.08
C LEU A 83 2.54 -8.38 -11.16
N SER A 84 3.75 -7.94 -11.52
CA SER A 84 4.01 -6.51 -11.74
C SER A 84 3.30 -6.00 -13.00
N TYR A 85 3.24 -6.80 -14.06
CA TYR A 85 2.50 -6.49 -15.28
C TYR A 85 1.01 -6.26 -14.97
N ILE A 86 0.35 -7.21 -14.28
CA ILE A 86 -1.06 -7.07 -13.89
C ILE A 86 -1.27 -5.84 -13.00
N ALA A 87 -0.44 -5.68 -11.96
CA ALA A 87 -0.55 -4.57 -11.03
C ALA A 87 -0.27 -3.20 -11.67
N SER A 88 0.42 -3.16 -12.80
CA SER A 88 0.77 -1.91 -13.50
C SER A 88 -0.45 -1.16 -14.03
N VAL A 89 -1.57 -1.85 -14.24
CA VAL A 89 -2.86 -1.25 -14.62
C VAL A 89 -3.35 -0.27 -13.56
N LEU A 90 -3.04 -0.52 -12.29
CA LEU A 90 -3.48 0.30 -11.15
C LEU A 90 -2.52 1.48 -10.87
N GLY A 91 -1.25 1.36 -11.24
CA GLY A 91 -0.21 2.31 -10.90
C GLY A 91 1.19 1.71 -11.02
N LYS A 92 2.17 2.21 -10.26
CA LYS A 92 3.54 1.69 -10.30
C LYS A 92 3.74 0.59 -9.26
N PRO A 93 4.00 -0.69 -9.64
CA PRO A 93 4.30 -1.74 -8.67
C PRO A 93 5.59 -1.42 -7.89
N ILE A 94 5.54 -1.61 -6.57
CA ILE A 94 6.66 -1.32 -5.65
C ILE A 94 7.25 -2.60 -5.09
N GLN A 95 6.42 -3.45 -4.49
CA GLN A 95 6.86 -4.64 -3.75
C GLN A 95 5.78 -5.72 -3.66
N MET A 96 6.18 -6.95 -3.35
CA MET A 96 5.30 -8.09 -3.08
C MET A 96 5.58 -8.59 -1.67
N ASP A 97 4.57 -9.13 -0.99
CA ASP A 97 4.79 -9.71 0.34
C ASP A 97 5.51 -11.07 0.27
N ALA A 98 6.05 -11.52 1.40
CA ALA A 98 6.84 -12.75 1.46
C ALA A 98 6.03 -13.99 1.03
N THR A 99 4.75 -14.05 1.37
CA THR A 99 3.85 -15.16 0.99
C THR A 99 3.62 -15.22 -0.52
N THR A 100 3.46 -14.07 -1.18
CA THR A 100 3.36 -13.96 -2.64
C THR A 100 4.68 -14.30 -3.31
N MET A 101 5.82 -13.92 -2.71
CA MET A 101 7.13 -14.27 -3.28
C MET A 101 7.44 -15.77 -3.17
N SER A 102 7.04 -16.42 -2.07
CA SER A 102 7.28 -17.85 -1.84
C SER A 102 6.34 -18.77 -2.61
N ARG A 103 5.22 -18.23 -3.14
CA ARG A 103 4.17 -18.99 -3.84
C ARG A 103 3.56 -20.11 -2.99
N TYR A 104 3.66 -19.98 -1.66
CA TYR A 104 3.15 -20.98 -0.72
C TYR A 104 1.62 -21.16 -0.84
N ALA A 105 0.90 -20.06 -1.10
CA ALA A 105 -0.54 -20.08 -1.33
C ALA A 105 -0.87 -19.23 -2.56
N LEU A 106 -1.56 -19.84 -3.53
CA LEU A 106 -1.91 -19.21 -4.82
C LEU A 106 -3.33 -18.64 -4.85
N LEU A 107 -4.00 -18.55 -3.69
CA LEU A 107 -5.36 -18.02 -3.55
C LEU A 107 -5.45 -16.54 -3.95
N TYR A 108 -4.41 -15.77 -3.64
CA TYR A 108 -4.26 -14.38 -4.05
C TYR A 108 -2.78 -13.98 -4.03
N ALA A 109 -2.42 -13.01 -4.87
CA ALA A 109 -1.16 -12.32 -4.79
C ALA A 109 -1.35 -10.94 -4.14
N ARG A 110 -0.42 -10.53 -3.28
CA ARG A 110 -0.38 -9.19 -2.69
C ARG A 110 0.75 -8.38 -3.29
N VAL A 111 0.39 -7.26 -3.90
CA VAL A 111 1.33 -6.31 -4.52
C VAL A 111 1.07 -4.93 -3.94
N CYS A 112 2.13 -4.24 -3.52
CA CYS A 112 2.08 -2.83 -3.17
C CYS A 112 2.27 -2.01 -4.44
N VAL A 113 1.36 -1.09 -4.72
CA VAL A 113 1.35 -0.27 -5.93
C VAL A 113 1.28 1.20 -5.53
N ASP A 114 2.16 2.04 -6.05
CA ASP A 114 2.02 3.49 -5.95
C ASP A 114 0.91 3.93 -6.93
N MET A 115 -0.25 4.26 -6.38
CA MET A 115 -1.44 4.64 -7.13
C MET A 115 -1.67 6.14 -7.01
N LYS A 116 -2.22 6.79 -8.04
CA LYS A 116 -2.61 8.20 -7.92
C LYS A 116 -3.70 8.31 -6.84
N ALA A 117 -3.66 9.38 -6.05
CA ALA A 117 -4.65 9.58 -4.99
C ALA A 117 -6.08 9.76 -5.51
N THR A 118 -6.22 10.10 -6.80
CA THR A 118 -7.49 10.22 -7.53
C THR A 118 -7.81 9.00 -8.39
N SER A 119 -7.04 7.92 -8.29
CA SER A 119 -7.30 6.70 -9.06
C SER A 119 -8.54 5.99 -8.53
N ASP A 120 -9.34 5.45 -9.46
CA ASP A 120 -10.40 4.50 -9.11
C ASP A 120 -9.80 3.14 -8.74
N PHE A 121 -10.56 2.37 -7.97
CA PHE A 121 -10.24 0.98 -7.62
C PHE A 121 -11.14 0.05 -8.44
N PRO A 122 -10.69 -0.41 -9.63
CA PRO A 122 -11.51 -1.30 -10.44
C PRO A 122 -11.72 -2.64 -9.73
N GLU A 123 -12.92 -3.19 -9.84
CA GLU A 123 -13.27 -4.50 -9.26
C GLU A 123 -12.58 -5.66 -10.00
N SER A 124 -12.23 -5.47 -11.27
CA SER A 124 -11.59 -6.48 -12.12
C SER A 124 -10.57 -5.86 -13.08
N ILE A 125 -9.55 -6.64 -13.44
CA ILE A 125 -8.56 -6.30 -14.47
C ILE A 125 -8.68 -7.36 -15.57
N THR A 126 -8.93 -6.93 -16.79
CA THR A 126 -8.93 -7.79 -17.97
C THR A 126 -7.51 -7.95 -18.50
N LEU A 127 -7.09 -9.19 -18.75
CA LEU A 127 -5.80 -9.50 -19.34
C LEU A 127 -6.02 -10.03 -20.75
N GLU A 128 -5.39 -9.39 -21.73
CA GLU A 128 -5.27 -9.95 -23.07
C GLU A 128 -4.10 -10.95 -23.05
N LEU A 129 -4.40 -12.21 -23.33
CA LEU A 129 -3.38 -13.26 -23.48
C LEU A 129 -3.06 -13.35 -24.97
N GLU A 130 -1.79 -13.46 -25.35
CA GLU A 130 -1.38 -13.63 -26.75
C GLU A 130 -1.75 -15.00 -27.35
N ASP A 131 -2.59 -15.77 -26.66
CA ASP A 131 -3.03 -17.08 -27.08
C ASP A 131 -4.34 -16.99 -27.90
N GLY A 132 -4.34 -16.21 -29.00
CA GLY A 132 -5.36 -16.24 -30.07
C GLY A 132 -6.70 -15.55 -29.77
#